data_AF-A0A7X8E8S8-F1
#
_entry.id   AF-A0A7X8E8S8-F1
#
_cell.length_a   1.000
_cell.length_b   1.000
_cell.length_c   1.000
_cell.angle_alpha   90.00
_cell.angle_beta   90.00
_cell.angle_gamma   90.00
#
_symmetry.space_group_name_H-M   'P 1'
#
loop_
_entity.id
_entity.type
_entity.pdbx_description
1 polymer ?
#
loop_
_entity_poly.entity_id
_entity_poly.type
_entity_poly.pdbx_seq_one_letter_code
_entity_poly.pdbx_strand_id
1 'polypeptide(L)' 'MMLNDLGGKELVNLNNGERLGIIADCDIIVDIKTGKLLTLLVPERRLQFSIFGQSEHKEIPWDSIRKIGNDMVIVEI' A
#
# COMPACT_ATOMS: atom_id res chain seq x y z
N MET A 1 -16.37 -2.50 6.72
CA MET A 1 -15.03 -2.23 7.26
C MET A 1 -14.80 -0.75 7.21
N MET A 2 -14.26 -0.16 8.27
CA MET A 2 -13.82 1.24 8.30
C MET A 2 -12.38 1.33 7.82
N LEU A 3 -11.98 2.48 7.25
CA LEU A 3 -10.59 2.70 6.84
C LEU A 3 -9.60 2.54 8.00
N ASN A 4 -10.00 2.92 9.21
CA ASN A 4 -9.17 2.79 10.41
C ASN A 4 -8.82 1.33 10.74
N ASP A 5 -9.63 0.36 10.29
CA ASP A 5 -9.35 -1.06 10.50
C ASP A 5 -8.11 -1.52 9.73
N LEU A 6 -7.68 -0.77 8.70
CA LEU A 6 -6.55 -1.10 7.83
C LEU A 6 -5.21 -0.64 8.38
N GLY A 7 -5.15 0.42 9.18
CA GLY A 7 -3.89 1.10 9.51
C GLY A 7 -2.82 0.18 10.13
N GLY A 8 -3.23 -0.76 10.98
CA GLY A 8 -2.32 -1.71 11.63
C GLY A 8 -1.92 -2.92 10.80
N LYS A 9 -2.42 -3.07 9.56
CA LYS A 9 -2.20 -4.27 8.75
C LYS A 9 -0.94 -4.16 7.90
N GLU A 10 -0.24 -5.28 7.77
CA GLU A 10 0.90 -5.41 6.87
C GLU A 10 0.47 -5.67 5.42
N LEU A 11 1.14 -5.07 4.44
CA LEU A 11 0.97 -5.37 3.02
C LEU A 11 1.96 -6.46 2.60
N VAL A 12 1.44 -7.56 2.04
CA VAL A 12 2.23 -8.72 1.62
C VAL A 12 1.91 -9.10 0.18
N ASN A 13 2.94 -9.27 -0.65
CA ASN A 13 2.77 -9.76 -2.02
C ASN A 13 2.55 -11.28 -2.02
N LEU A 14 1.47 -11.72 -2.69
CA LEU A 14 1.11 -13.12 -2.86
C LEU A 14 2.16 -13.93 -3.63
N ASN A 15 2.82 -13.32 -4.62
CA ASN A 15 3.68 -14.01 -5.57
C ASN A 15 5.01 -14.46 -4.96
N ASN A 16 5.59 -13.64 -4.08
CA ASN A 16 6.93 -13.84 -3.52
C ASN A 16 6.97 -13.80 -1.98
N GLY A 17 5.84 -13.53 -1.31
CA GLY A 17 5.77 -13.36 0.14
C GLY A 17 6.47 -12.10 0.65
N GLU A 18 6.85 -11.17 -0.23
CA GLU A 18 7.54 -9.95 0.13
C GLU A 18 6.64 -9.05 0.97
N ARG A 19 7.19 -8.57 2.09
CA ARG A 19 6.56 -7.55 2.92
C ARG A 19 6.79 -6.18 2.30
N LEU A 20 5.73 -5.58 1.78
CA LEU A 20 5.77 -4.29 1.07
C LEU A 20 5.76 -3.10 2.04
N GLY A 21 5.08 -3.22 3.18
CA GLY A 21 4.97 -2.13 4.15
C GLY A 21 3.83 -2.31 5.15
N ILE A 22 3.50 -1.23 5.86
CA ILE A 22 2.32 -1.13 6.74
C ILE A 22 1.37 -0.12 6.11
N ILE A 23 0.06 -0.38 6.12
CA ILE A 23 -0.92 0.52 5.48
C ILE A 23 -0.93 1.91 6.12
N ALA A 24 -0.70 2.03 7.44
CA ALA A 24 -0.60 3.34 8.11
C ALA A 24 0.50 4.25 7.54
N ASP A 25 1.52 3.70 6.90
CA ASP A 25 2.61 4.46 6.27
C ASP A 25 2.31 4.80 4.79
N CYS A 26 1.16 4.39 4.26
CA CYS A 26 0.80 4.54 2.86
C CYS A 26 -0.16 5.71 2.64
N ASP A 27 0.00 6.42 1.53
CA ASP A 27 -1.03 7.34 1.05
C ASP A 27 -2.08 6.59 0.21
N ILE A 28 -3.30 7.12 0.13
CA ILE A 28 -4.39 6.52 -0.65
C ILE A 28 -4.89 7.51 -1.69
N ILE A 29 -4.84 7.11 -2.96
CA ILE A 29 -5.51 7.83 -4.05
C ILE A 29 -6.98 7.44 -4.04
N VAL A 30 -7.86 8.44 -4.03
CA VAL A 30 -9.31 8.26 -3.97
C VAL A 30 -9.98 8.97 -5.14
N ASP A 31 -10.96 8.33 -5.75
CA ASP A 31 -11.85 8.99 -6.69
C ASP A 31 -12.74 9.99 -5.94
N ILE A 32 -12.53 11.28 -6.19
CA ILE A 32 -13.23 12.38 -5.51
C ILE A 32 -14.75 12.39 -5.74
N LYS A 33 -15.27 11.77 -6.80
CA LYS A 33 -16.70 11.78 -7.14
C LYS A 33 -17.44 10.63 -6.45
N THR A 34 -16.78 9.49 -6.32
CA THR A 34 -17.39 8.24 -5.85
C THR A 34 -16.90 7.81 -4.46
N GLY A 35 -15.79 8.37 -3.99
CA GLY A 35 -15.13 7.97 -2.75
C GLY A 35 -14.42 6.61 -2.86
N LYS A 36 -14.30 6.03 -4.06
CA LYS A 36 -13.63 4.74 -4.26
C LYS A 36 -12.12 4.89 -4.09
N LEU A 37 -11.52 3.95 -3.39
CA LEU A 37 -10.07 3.85 -3.25
C LEU A 37 -9.51 3.30 -4.56
N LEU A 38 -8.53 3.97 -5.13
CA LEU A 38 -7.94 3.64 -6.43
C LEU A 38 -6.59 2.97 -6.26
N THR A 39 -5.72 3.54 -5.44
CA THR A 39 -4.31 3.12 -5.32
C THR A 39 -3.77 3.37 -3.92
N LEU A 40 -2.98 2.44 -3.41
CA LEU A 40 -2.11 2.61 -2.24
C LEU A 40 -0.71 3.00 -2.70
N LEU A 41 -0.18 4.10 -2.17
CA LEU A 41 1.18 4.56 -2.43
C LEU A 41 2.09 4.13 -1.29
N VAL A 42 2.80 3.03 -1.47
CA VAL A 42 3.69 2.48 -0.45
C VAL A 42 5.06 3.14 -0.55
N PRO A 43 5.58 3.79 0.50
CA PRO A 43 6.87 4.47 0.43
C PRO A 43 8.01 3.45 0.24
N GLU A 44 8.84 3.63 -0.80
CA GLU A 44 10.04 2.82 -1.00
C GLU A 44 11.22 3.40 -0.21
N ARG A 45 11.72 2.67 0.77
CA ARG A 45 12.90 3.08 1.55
C ARG A 45 14.17 2.75 0.78
N ARG A 46 14.66 3.64 -0.08
CA ARG A 46 16.04 3.52 -0.61
C ARG A 46 17.07 4.02 0.41
N LEU A 47 18.19 3.31 0.46
CA LEU A 47 19.38 3.63 1.26
C LEU A 47 19.96 5.00 0.85
N GLN A 48 19.65 6.04 1.64
CA GLN A 48 20.47 7.20 2.06
C GLN A 48 21.52 7.83 1.11
N PHE A 49 21.43 7.73 -0.22
CA PHE A 49 22.38 8.38 -1.14
C PHE A 49 21.76 9.21 -2.28
N SER A 50 20.43 9.43 -2.29
CA SER A 50 19.83 10.28 -3.32
C SER A 50 19.69 11.73 -2.86
N ILE A 51 20.69 12.55 -3.20
CA ILE A 51 20.72 14.00 -2.95
C ILE A 51 19.82 14.76 -3.96
N PHE A 52 19.18 14.05 -4.92
CA PHE A 52 18.42 14.64 -6.03
C PHE A 52 17.27 13.75 -6.57
N GLY A 53 16.64 12.90 -5.75
CA GLY A 53 15.59 11.99 -6.23
C GLY A 53 14.28 12.16 -5.48
N GLN A 54 13.20 12.37 -6.22
CA GLN A 54 11.82 12.35 -5.72
C GLN A 54 11.57 11.10 -4.86
N SER A 55 10.74 11.21 -3.83
CA SER A 55 10.28 10.05 -3.08
C SER A 55 9.56 9.09 -4.04
N GLU A 56 10.20 7.98 -4.39
CA GLU A 56 9.58 6.94 -5.20
C GLU A 56 8.61 6.16 -4.30
N HIS A 57 7.34 6.16 -4.68
CA HIS A 57 6.30 5.34 -4.06
C HIS A 57 6.04 4.14 -4.98
N LYS A 58 5.81 2.98 -4.39
CA LYS A 58 5.27 1.82 -5.09
C LYS A 58 3.75 1.94 -5.16
N GLU A 59 3.23 2.05 -6.37
CA GLU A 59 1.78 2.11 -6.61
C GLU A 59 1.17 0.70 -6.57
N ILE A 60 0.21 0.49 -5.68
CA ILE A 60 -0.54 -0.76 -5.55
C ILE A 60 -2.02 -0.45 -5.83
N PRO A 61 -2.56 -0.81 -7.01
CA PRO A 61 -3.97 -0.62 -7.32
C PRO A 61 -4.85 -1.32 -6.28
N TRP A 62 -5.95 -0.68 -5.88
CA TRP A 62 -6.88 -1.25 -4.90
C TRP A 62 -7.45 -2.59 -5.37
N ASP A 63 -7.65 -2.74 -6.69
CA ASP A 63 -8.12 -3.97 -7.32
C ASP A 63 -7.12 -5.13 -7.25
N SER A 64 -5.85 -4.88 -6.87
CA SER A 64 -4.86 -5.94 -6.63
C SER A 64 -5.03 -6.65 -5.29
N ILE A 65 -5.85 -6.12 -4.37
CA ILE A 65 -6.10 -6.70 -3.06
C ILE A 65 -6.89 -8.01 -3.22
N ARG A 66 -6.27 -9.13 -2.85
CA ARG A 66 -6.89 -10.46 -2.89
C ARG A 66 -7.53 -10.85 -1.57
N LYS A 67 -6.99 -10.38 -0.44
CA LYS A 67 -7.53 -10.70 0.89
C LYS A 67 -7.18 -9.63 1.92
N ILE A 68 -8.18 -9.22 2.71
CA ILE A 68 -7.98 -8.40 3.91
C ILE A 68 -8.21 -9.31 5.11
N GLY A 69 -7.14 -9.67 5.81
CA GLY A 69 -7.17 -10.45 7.04
C GLY A 69 -7.21 -9.58 8.29
N ASN A 70 -7.05 -10.20 9.47
CA ASN A 70 -6.97 -9.47 10.73
C ASN A 70 -5.67 -8.67 10.83
N ASP A 71 -4.54 -9.25 10.43
CA ASP A 71 -3.20 -8.65 10.62
C ASP A 71 -2.54 -8.21 9.30
N MET A 72 -3.02 -8.68 8.15
CA MET A 72 -2.39 -8.40 6.85
C MET A 72 -3.38 -8.22 5.71
N VAL A 73 -2.93 -7.52 4.68
CA VAL A 73 -3.57 -7.38 3.38
C VAL A 73 -2.68 -8.03 2.34
N ILE A 74 -3.23 -9.03 1.66
CA ILE A 74 -2.55 -9.77 0.60
C ILE A 74 -2.89 -9.11 -0.72
N VAL A 75 -1.86 -8.75 -1.48
CA VAL A 75 -1.96 -8.17 -2.82
C VAL A 75 -1.26 -9.06 -3.83
N GLU A 76 -1.75 -9.06 -5.07
CA GLU A 76 -1.11 -9.80 -6.16
C GLU A 76 -0.64 -8.80 -7.22
N ILE A 77 0.67 -8.56 -7.23
CA ILE A 77 1.39 -7.65 -8.13
C ILE A 77 2.64 -8.29 -8.71
#